data_AF-A0A2R6AEX7-F1
#
_entry.id   AF-A0A2R6AEX7-F1
#
_cell.length_a   1.000
_cell.length_b   1.000
_cell.length_c   1.000
_cell.angle_alpha   90.00
_cell.angle_beta   90.00
_cell.angle_gamma   90.00
#
_symmetry.space_group_name_H-M   'P 1'
#
loop_
_entity.id
_entity.type
_entity.pdbx_description
1 polymer ?
#
loop_
_entity_poly.entity_id
_entity_poly.type
_entity_poly.pdbx_seq_one_letter_code
_entity_poly.pdbx_strand_id
1 'polypeptide(L)'
;MEDYQRAIESLSKKIRTRVESFDEPITEVEYSSAKSLLCFLLKSASFSELRGEVVQNEFGECLVVTNSIGLSVPKPHPNQVKQKILEDLQLLRGVRQKRELEFRMRGCRTIADLLYHKQFQNEAIKIVEAIKAEDHNALFESVVKRHSFSHEMAIKVSSLFEEKVVFLDIETLGLFNRPIILVGIAKTNEQLLSIRQIVARDVMEEAAVLSEFLRSLDENTLFVSFNGRRFDEPYIKERLAYYGLPFVQQRPHIDLLYCVKRLKGIERTRLVSLEKALLGITRRVDVPSALVPEFYKAYIETRNPAPLVAILEHNKQDLLSLALLYRTLSLS
;
A
#
# COMPACT_ATOMS: atom_id res chain seq x y z
N MET A 1 18.80 16.13 4.15
CA MET A 1 19.28 14.82 4.66
C MET A 1 19.61 14.89 6.14
N GLU A 2 20.39 15.86 6.62
CA GLU A 2 20.66 16.02 8.07
C GLU A 2 19.44 16.42 8.92
N ASP A 3 18.51 17.21 8.37
CA ASP A 3 17.24 17.53 9.06
C ASP A 3 16.29 16.33 9.15
N TYR A 4 16.45 15.36 8.24
CA TYR A 4 15.64 14.13 8.18
C TYR A 4 16.04 13.15 9.30
N GLN A 5 17.33 13.11 9.67
CA GLN A 5 17.84 12.27 10.75
C GLN A 5 17.56 12.86 12.14
N ARG A 6 17.57 14.19 12.31
CA ARG A 6 17.20 14.85 13.58
C ARG A 6 15.71 14.73 13.91
N ALA A 7 14.84 14.58 12.89
CA ALA A 7 13.40 14.40 13.08
C ALA A 7 13.06 13.01 13.69
N ILE A 8 13.85 11.98 13.40
CA ILE A 8 13.62 10.60 13.87
C ILE A 8 13.79 10.48 15.39
N GLU A 9 14.70 11.24 16.01
CA GLU A 9 14.95 11.17 17.46
C GLU A 9 13.98 12.01 18.31
N SER A 10 13.29 12.99 17.72
CA SER A 10 12.45 13.95 18.46
C SER A 10 11.02 13.45 18.74
N LEU A 11 10.52 12.46 17.97
CA LEU A 11 9.08 12.12 17.90
C LEU A 11 8.59 11.01 18.87
N SER A 12 9.43 10.55 19.80
CA SER A 12 9.09 9.45 20.73
C SER A 12 8.17 9.84 21.92
N LYS A 13 7.55 11.02 21.92
CA LYS A 13 6.62 11.45 22.99
C LYS A 13 5.36 12.14 22.46
N LYS A 14 4.22 11.60 22.93
CA LYS A 14 2.93 12.27 23.24
C LYS A 14 1.92 12.50 22.09
N ILE A 15 0.79 11.76 22.11
CA ILE A 15 -0.55 12.16 22.65
C ILE A 15 -1.68 11.31 22.02
N ARG A 16 -2.65 10.92 22.86
CA ARG A 16 -3.98 10.31 22.57
C ARG A 16 -5.04 11.41 22.47
N THR A 17 -6.08 11.29 21.61
CA THR A 17 -7.51 11.56 21.96
C THR A 17 -8.52 11.34 20.81
N ARG A 18 -9.44 10.39 21.06
CA ARG A 18 -10.48 9.82 20.18
C ARG A 18 -11.38 10.84 19.47
N VAL A 19 -11.61 10.66 18.17
CA VAL A 19 -12.91 10.84 17.45
C VAL A 19 -12.96 9.90 16.21
N GLU A 20 -14.17 9.49 15.82
CA GLU A 20 -14.52 8.45 14.84
C GLU A 20 -14.66 8.93 13.38
N SER A 21 -14.55 7.93 12.48
CA SER A 21 -15.16 7.78 11.15
C SER A 21 -14.37 8.19 9.89
N PHE A 22 -14.71 7.46 8.82
CA PHE A 22 -14.10 7.45 7.50
C PHE A 22 -14.72 8.58 6.67
N ASP A 23 -13.91 9.20 5.81
CA ASP A 23 -14.25 10.38 5.01
C ASP A 23 -14.54 11.62 5.84
N GLU A 24 -13.49 12.22 6.39
CA GLU A 24 -13.59 13.66 6.63
C GLU A 24 -13.89 14.33 5.28
N PRO A 25 -14.95 15.16 5.17
CA PRO A 25 -15.19 15.92 3.96
C PRO A 25 -13.96 16.76 3.61
N ILE A 26 -13.77 17.03 2.31
CA ILE A 26 -12.76 18.02 1.89
C ILE A 26 -13.12 19.33 2.60
N THR A 27 -12.14 19.93 3.26
CA THR A 27 -12.34 21.23 3.91
C THR A 27 -12.51 22.33 2.88
N GLU A 28 -13.22 23.40 3.22
CA GLU A 28 -13.40 24.55 2.33
C GLU A 28 -12.04 25.16 1.87
N VAL A 29 -11.03 25.10 2.75
CA VAL A 29 -9.67 25.55 2.48
C VAL A 29 -8.97 24.66 1.45
N GLU A 30 -9.05 23.33 1.59
CA GLU A 30 -8.50 22.38 0.62
C GLU A 30 -9.16 22.53 -0.74
N TYR A 31 -10.49 22.63 -0.76
CA TYR A 31 -11.25 22.83 -1.99
C TYR A 31 -10.85 24.13 -2.71
N SER A 32 -10.82 25.25 -1.98
CA SER A 32 -10.45 26.56 -2.54
C SER A 32 -9.01 26.59 -3.04
N SER A 33 -8.10 25.91 -2.33
CA SER A 33 -6.69 25.79 -2.73
C SER A 33 -6.55 24.96 -4.02
N ALA A 34 -7.25 23.83 -4.11
CA ALA A 34 -7.25 22.99 -5.30
C ALA A 34 -7.88 23.69 -6.53
N LYS A 35 -8.96 24.47 -6.34
CA LYS A 35 -9.53 25.31 -7.40
C LYS A 35 -8.56 26.39 -7.88
N SER A 36 -7.86 27.03 -6.94
CA SER A 36 -6.85 28.04 -7.26
C SER A 36 -5.68 27.42 -8.04
N LEU A 37 -5.26 26.21 -7.65
CA LEU A 37 -4.27 25.43 -8.39
C LEU A 37 -4.76 25.13 -9.80
N LEU A 38 -5.97 24.61 -9.98
CA LEU A 38 -6.50 24.29 -11.30
C LEU A 38 -6.53 25.52 -12.22
N CYS A 39 -7.03 26.65 -11.70
CA CYS A 39 -7.02 27.92 -12.41
C CYS A 39 -5.61 28.37 -12.82
N PHE A 40 -4.62 28.19 -11.93
CA PHE A 40 -3.23 28.52 -12.21
C PHE A 40 -2.63 27.60 -13.29
N LEU A 41 -2.86 26.29 -13.20
CA LEU A 41 -2.37 25.31 -14.16
C LEU A 41 -2.92 25.57 -15.57
N LEU A 42 -4.21 25.93 -15.69
CA LEU A 42 -4.84 26.24 -16.98
C LEU A 42 -4.32 27.53 -17.63
N LYS A 43 -3.85 28.49 -16.83
CA LYS A 43 -3.27 29.76 -17.33
C LYS A 43 -1.78 29.66 -17.64
N SER A 44 -1.11 28.64 -17.13
CA SER A 44 0.35 28.49 -17.26
C SER A 44 0.69 27.88 -18.61
N ALA A 45 1.29 28.68 -19.51
CA ALA A 45 1.73 28.23 -20.83
C ALA A 45 2.95 27.28 -20.81
N SER A 46 3.46 26.92 -19.63
CA SER A 46 4.75 26.24 -19.45
C SER A 46 4.69 24.70 -19.44
N PHE A 47 3.49 24.10 -19.48
CA PHE A 47 3.37 22.64 -19.50
C PHE A 47 3.35 22.15 -20.94
N SER A 48 4.54 21.90 -21.49
CA SER A 48 4.67 21.58 -22.91
C SER A 48 4.20 20.16 -23.23
N GLU A 49 4.52 19.14 -22.42
CA GLU A 49 4.21 17.75 -22.77
C GLU A 49 4.07 16.83 -21.54
N LEU A 50 3.17 15.86 -21.65
CA LEU A 50 3.04 14.76 -20.70
C LEU A 50 4.14 13.72 -21.00
N ARG A 51 5.12 13.58 -20.10
CA ARG A 51 6.26 12.67 -20.31
C ARG A 51 5.90 11.26 -19.86
N GLY A 52 5.92 10.32 -20.80
CA GLY A 52 5.70 8.90 -20.56
C GLY A 52 5.89 8.09 -21.84
N GLU A 53 5.88 6.77 -21.70
CA GLU A 53 5.93 5.82 -22.80
C GLU A 53 4.50 5.41 -23.19
N VAL A 54 4.17 5.45 -24.48
CA VAL A 54 2.91 4.88 -24.96
C VAL A 54 3.10 3.38 -25.12
N VAL A 55 2.34 2.60 -24.35
CA VAL A 55 2.39 1.14 -24.37
C VAL A 55 1.15 0.63 -25.09
N GLN A 56 1.35 -0.24 -26.07
CA GLN A 56 0.29 -0.89 -26.82
C GLN A 56 0.06 -2.32 -26.32
N ASN A 57 -1.20 -2.71 -26.17
CA ASN A 57 -1.63 -4.05 -25.84
C ASN A 57 -2.90 -4.45 -26.61
N GLU A 58 -3.42 -5.65 -26.34
CA GLU A 58 -4.58 -6.20 -27.05
C GLU A 58 -5.89 -5.43 -26.83
N PHE A 59 -5.92 -4.51 -25.86
CA PHE A 59 -7.06 -3.65 -25.55
C PHE A 59 -6.87 -2.18 -26.01
N GLY A 60 -5.76 -1.87 -26.67
CA GLY A 60 -5.46 -0.53 -27.20
C GLY A 60 -4.14 0.04 -26.67
N GLU A 61 -4.13 1.36 -26.48
CA GLU A 61 -2.96 2.09 -25.97
C GLU A 61 -3.25 2.66 -24.58
N CYS A 62 -2.22 2.74 -23.76
CA CYS A 62 -2.21 3.53 -22.54
C CYS A 62 -0.87 4.24 -22.37
N LEU A 63 -0.82 5.28 -21.54
CA LEU A 63 0.44 5.95 -21.22
C LEU A 63 1.03 5.40 -19.92
N VAL A 64 2.32 5.08 -19.91
CA VAL A 64 3.06 4.66 -18.73
C VAL A 64 4.08 5.72 -18.36
N VAL A 65 3.94 6.29 -17.17
CA VAL A 65 4.90 7.23 -16.58
C VAL A 65 5.71 6.51 -15.51
N THR A 66 7.04 6.50 -15.66
CA THR A 66 7.93 5.82 -14.72
C THR A 66 8.82 6.84 -14.00
N ASN A 67 8.92 6.70 -12.68
CA ASN A 67 9.81 7.47 -11.83
C ASN A 67 10.64 6.53 -10.97
N SER A 68 11.92 6.85 -10.78
CA SER A 68 12.81 6.14 -9.85
C SER A 68 13.33 7.11 -8.82
N ILE A 69 13.10 6.80 -7.55
CA ILE A 69 13.46 7.68 -6.44
C ILE A 69 14.50 6.96 -5.58
N GLY A 70 15.60 7.65 -5.28
CA GLY A 70 16.63 7.21 -4.34
C GLY A 70 16.07 7.12 -2.93
N LEU A 71 15.38 6.02 -2.64
CA LEU A 71 14.77 5.73 -1.35
C LEU A 71 15.08 4.29 -1.00
N SER A 72 16.09 4.09 -0.16
CA SER A 72 16.30 2.79 0.47
C SER A 72 15.22 2.58 1.53
N VAL A 73 14.47 1.51 1.36
CA VAL A 73 13.46 1.03 2.31
C VAL A 73 14.08 -0.14 3.07
N PRO A 74 14.81 0.09 4.19
CA PRO A 74 15.34 -1.00 5.00
C PRO A 74 14.20 -1.92 5.41
N LYS A 75 14.39 -3.20 5.15
CA LYS A 75 13.48 -4.29 5.51
C LYS A 75 14.08 -5.00 6.73
N PRO A 76 13.25 -5.56 7.63
CA PRO A 76 13.77 -6.41 8.69
C PRO A 76 14.51 -7.60 8.07
N HIS A 77 15.62 -8.00 8.67
CA HIS A 77 16.44 -9.09 8.15
C HIS A 77 15.61 -10.40 8.09
N PRO A 78 15.60 -11.16 6.99
CA PRO A 78 14.75 -12.34 6.84
C PRO A 78 14.84 -13.33 8.01
N ASN A 79 16.06 -13.62 8.49
CA ASN A 79 16.27 -14.49 9.66
C ASN A 79 15.64 -13.94 10.95
N GLN A 80 15.59 -12.62 11.16
CA GLN A 80 14.92 -12.04 12.32
C GLN A 80 13.41 -12.20 12.22
N VAL A 81 12.84 -12.07 11.02
CA VAL A 81 11.41 -12.32 10.79
C VAL A 81 11.08 -13.80 11.02
N LYS A 82 11.85 -14.72 10.42
CA LYS A 82 11.71 -16.17 10.62
C LYS A 82 11.80 -16.54 12.11
N GLN A 83 12.72 -15.93 12.86
CA GLN A 83 12.84 -16.12 14.31
C GLN A 83 11.61 -15.60 15.08
N LYS A 84 11.10 -14.41 14.74
CA LYS A 84 9.88 -13.86 15.36
C LYS A 84 8.64 -14.73 15.10
N ILE A 85 8.55 -15.36 13.92
CA ILE A 85 7.50 -16.35 13.63
C ILE A 85 7.64 -17.55 14.57
N LEU A 86 8.85 -18.10 14.72
CA LEU A 86 9.11 -19.25 15.58
C LEU A 86 8.82 -18.95 17.06
N GLU A 87 9.06 -17.73 17.53
CA GLU A 87 8.79 -17.32 18.92
C GLU A 87 7.30 -17.07 19.20
N ASP A 88 6.47 -16.91 18.17
CA ASP A 88 5.05 -16.60 18.29
C ASP A 88 4.20 -17.88 18.46
N LEU A 89 4.23 -18.44 19.67
CA LEU A 89 3.46 -19.65 19.99
C LEU A 89 1.94 -19.48 19.77
N GLN A 90 1.41 -18.26 19.74
CA GLN A 90 -0.03 -18.01 19.51
C GLN A 90 -0.48 -18.27 18.07
N LEU A 91 0.47 -18.48 17.15
CA LEU A 91 0.19 -19.00 15.81
C LEU A 91 -0.41 -20.41 15.87
N LEU A 92 -0.13 -21.19 16.92
CA LEU A 92 -0.73 -22.51 17.11
C LEU A 92 -2.19 -22.38 17.60
N ARG A 93 -3.10 -23.08 16.94
CA ARG A 93 -4.53 -23.04 17.23
C ARG A 93 -4.82 -23.53 18.64
N GLY A 94 -5.42 -22.68 19.44
CA GLY A 94 -5.74 -22.99 20.84
C GLY A 94 -4.61 -22.66 21.82
N VAL A 95 -3.49 -22.12 21.33
CA VAL A 95 -2.52 -21.41 22.14
C VAL A 95 -2.94 -19.94 22.19
N ARG A 96 -3.21 -19.45 23.39
CA ARG A 96 -3.50 -18.05 23.73
C ARG A 96 -2.57 -17.65 24.87
N GLN A 97 -2.56 -16.37 25.25
CA GLN A 97 -1.66 -15.80 26.27
C GLN A 97 -1.42 -16.69 27.50
N LYS A 98 -2.47 -17.25 28.11
CA LYS A 98 -2.33 -18.14 29.27
C LYS A 98 -1.52 -19.41 28.94
N ARG A 99 -1.86 -20.08 27.85
CA ARG A 99 -1.22 -21.34 27.44
C ARG A 99 0.20 -21.12 26.92
N GLU A 100 0.42 -19.99 26.25
CA GLU A 100 1.77 -19.56 25.88
C GLU A 100 2.65 -19.37 27.12
N LEU A 101 2.13 -18.71 28.16
CA LEU A 101 2.86 -18.53 29.42
C LEU A 101 3.18 -19.89 30.08
N GLU A 102 2.22 -20.82 30.10
CA GLU A 102 2.43 -22.19 30.57
C GLU A 102 3.55 -22.92 29.81
N PHE A 103 3.61 -22.76 28.48
CA PHE A 103 4.70 -23.31 27.67
C PHE A 103 6.05 -22.69 28.01
N ARG A 104 6.11 -21.35 28.10
CA ARG A 104 7.34 -20.63 28.43
C ARG A 104 7.88 -21.01 29.81
N MET A 105 7.02 -21.22 30.81
CA MET A 105 7.42 -21.70 32.14
C MET A 105 8.02 -23.12 32.11
N ARG A 106 7.63 -23.95 31.14
CA ARG A 106 8.17 -25.30 30.93
C ARG A 106 9.39 -25.33 30.01
N GLY A 107 9.90 -24.17 29.61
CA GLY A 107 11.08 -24.05 28.74
C GLY A 107 10.77 -24.13 27.24
N CYS A 108 9.51 -24.32 26.83
CA CYS A 108 9.10 -24.24 25.42
C CYS A 108 9.01 -22.77 25.02
N ARG A 109 9.94 -22.30 24.19
CA ARG A 109 10.05 -20.89 23.78
C ARG A 109 9.68 -20.68 22.32
N THR A 110 9.76 -21.72 21.51
CA THR A 110 9.54 -21.64 20.06
C THR A 110 8.59 -22.73 19.58
N ILE A 111 7.99 -22.50 18.40
CA ILE A 111 7.16 -23.49 17.70
C ILE A 111 7.98 -24.76 17.40
N ALA A 112 9.29 -24.64 17.18
CA ALA A 112 10.18 -25.78 16.97
C ALA A 112 10.25 -26.71 18.20
N ASP A 113 10.10 -26.18 19.42
CA ASP A 113 10.06 -26.99 20.64
C ASP A 113 8.81 -27.89 20.71
N LEU A 114 7.80 -27.62 19.88
CA LEU A 114 6.52 -28.32 19.85
C LEU A 114 6.41 -29.33 18.69
N LEU A 115 7.49 -29.61 17.97
CA LEU A 115 7.53 -30.59 16.88
C LEU A 115 7.17 -32.02 17.31
N TYR A 116 7.34 -32.36 18.58
CA TYR A 116 6.97 -33.66 19.14
C TYR A 116 5.80 -33.57 20.13
N HIS A 117 5.14 -32.41 20.23
CA HIS A 117 4.04 -32.22 21.16
C HIS A 117 2.75 -32.85 20.61
N LYS A 118 2.18 -33.82 21.33
CA LYS A 118 1.01 -34.62 20.92
C LYS A 118 -0.16 -33.82 20.31
N GLN A 119 -0.44 -32.63 20.83
CA GLN A 119 -1.53 -31.77 20.33
C GLN A 119 -1.12 -30.80 19.21
N PHE A 120 0.15 -30.39 19.15
CA PHE A 120 0.58 -29.24 18.34
C PHE A 120 1.57 -29.59 17.23
N GLN A 121 2.06 -30.82 17.21
CA GLN A 121 3.03 -31.33 16.25
C GLN A 121 2.66 -31.00 14.80
N ASN A 122 1.42 -31.26 14.38
CA ASN A 122 1.03 -31.08 12.97
C ASN A 122 1.11 -29.61 12.52
N GLU A 123 0.64 -28.67 13.35
CA GLU A 123 0.73 -27.24 13.03
C GLU A 123 2.17 -26.72 13.17
N ALA A 124 2.93 -27.21 14.15
CA ALA A 124 4.33 -26.86 14.33
C ALA A 124 5.18 -27.30 13.12
N ILE A 125 4.99 -28.55 12.65
CA ILE A 125 5.64 -29.07 11.44
C ILE A 125 5.30 -28.18 10.26
N LYS A 126 4.02 -27.88 10.03
CA LYS A 126 3.59 -27.04 8.90
C LYS A 126 4.32 -25.69 8.86
N ILE A 127 4.40 -24.99 10.00
CA ILE A 127 5.07 -23.67 10.07
C ILE A 127 6.59 -23.83 9.87
N VAL A 128 7.22 -24.81 10.51
CA VAL A 128 8.66 -25.04 10.40
C VAL A 128 9.06 -25.46 8.98
N GLU A 129 8.27 -26.30 8.32
CA GLU A 129 8.48 -26.68 6.92
C GLU A 129 8.29 -25.49 5.98
N ALA A 130 7.27 -24.66 6.19
CA ALA A 130 7.10 -23.44 5.40
C ALA A 130 8.29 -22.47 5.54
N ILE A 131 8.90 -22.36 6.73
CA ILE A 131 10.15 -21.59 6.93
C ILE A 131 11.31 -22.20 6.14
N LYS A 132 11.46 -23.53 6.16
CA LYS A 132 12.54 -24.24 5.47
C LYS A 132 12.40 -24.18 3.94
N ALA A 133 11.18 -24.25 3.44
CA ALA A 133 10.85 -24.20 2.02
C ALA A 133 10.76 -22.77 1.46
N GLU A 134 10.91 -21.74 2.31
CA GLU A 134 10.70 -20.33 1.97
C GLU A 134 9.31 -20.06 1.37
N ASP A 135 8.30 -20.78 1.85
CA ASP A 135 6.92 -20.62 1.44
C ASP A 135 6.28 -19.42 2.16
N HIS A 136 6.61 -18.23 1.66
CA HIS A 136 6.16 -16.96 2.22
C HIS A 136 4.62 -16.82 2.20
N ASN A 137 3.94 -17.43 1.23
CA ASN A 137 2.48 -17.45 1.15
C ASN A 137 1.90 -18.26 2.32
N ALA A 138 2.39 -19.49 2.55
CA ALA A 138 1.92 -20.32 3.65
C ALA A 138 2.21 -19.68 5.03
N LEU A 139 3.35 -19.00 5.18
CA LEU A 139 3.69 -18.26 6.39
C LEU A 139 2.73 -17.08 6.61
N PHE A 140 2.52 -16.26 5.58
CA PHE A 140 1.61 -15.12 5.64
C PHE A 140 0.19 -15.57 5.97
N GLU A 141 -0.30 -16.63 5.31
CA GLU A 141 -1.62 -17.20 5.56
C GLU A 141 -1.76 -17.70 7.00
N SER A 142 -0.74 -18.37 7.53
CA SER A 142 -0.71 -18.85 8.91
C SER A 142 -0.79 -17.71 9.92
N VAL A 143 -0.07 -16.61 9.68
CA VAL A 143 -0.14 -15.41 10.52
C VAL A 143 -1.51 -14.74 10.44
N VAL A 144 -2.02 -14.49 9.23
CA VAL A 144 -3.29 -13.77 9.03
C VAL A 144 -4.46 -14.55 9.60
N LYS A 145 -4.48 -15.88 9.47
CA LYS A 145 -5.52 -16.74 10.07
C LYS A 145 -5.60 -16.62 11.60
N ARG A 146 -4.51 -16.28 12.27
CA ARG A 146 -4.41 -16.27 13.74
C ARG A 146 -4.48 -14.88 14.34
N HIS A 147 -3.83 -13.92 13.70
CA HIS A 147 -3.64 -12.57 14.20
C HIS A 147 -4.39 -11.49 13.41
N SER A 148 -4.94 -11.83 12.24
CA SER A 148 -5.47 -10.92 11.22
C SER A 148 -4.39 -10.17 10.42
N PHE A 149 -4.81 -9.65 9.27
CA PHE A 149 -4.00 -8.89 8.30
C PHE A 149 -3.45 -7.57 8.84
N SER A 150 -4.10 -6.98 9.84
CA SER A 150 -3.69 -5.71 10.42
C SER A 150 -2.68 -5.86 11.54
N HIS A 151 -2.37 -7.09 11.95
CA HIS A 151 -1.42 -7.36 13.02
C HIS A 151 0.00 -7.04 12.59
N GLU A 152 0.81 -6.55 13.53
CA GLU A 152 2.23 -6.24 13.34
C GLU A 152 3.01 -7.42 12.72
N MET A 153 2.72 -8.65 13.17
CA MET A 153 3.33 -9.86 12.61
C MET A 153 3.01 -10.05 11.11
N ALA A 154 1.80 -9.69 10.66
CA ALA A 154 1.45 -9.83 9.24
C ALA A 154 2.30 -8.87 8.38
N ILE A 155 2.52 -7.65 8.86
CA ILE A 155 3.39 -6.66 8.21
C ILE A 155 4.84 -7.17 8.21
N LYS A 156 5.35 -7.71 9.33
CA LYS A 156 6.70 -8.28 9.41
C LYS A 156 6.90 -9.44 8.44
N VAL A 157 5.96 -10.38 8.38
CA VAL A 157 6.03 -11.52 7.45
C VAL A 157 5.91 -11.06 5.99
N SER A 158 5.15 -10.00 5.72
CA SER A 158 5.04 -9.46 4.36
C SER A 158 6.39 -8.96 3.80
N SER A 159 7.37 -8.62 4.64
CA SER A 159 8.68 -8.17 4.17
C SER A 159 9.50 -9.29 3.53
N LEU A 160 9.16 -10.56 3.78
CA LEU A 160 9.78 -11.73 3.15
C LEU A 160 9.43 -11.85 1.66
N PHE A 161 8.40 -11.13 1.19
CA PHE A 161 8.03 -11.10 -0.22
C PHE A 161 9.01 -10.26 -1.07
N GLU A 162 9.95 -9.55 -0.44
CA GLU A 162 11.04 -8.82 -1.10
C GLU A 162 10.58 -7.88 -2.22
N GLU A 163 10.95 -8.14 -3.48
CA GLU A 163 10.60 -7.34 -4.66
C GLU A 163 9.17 -7.57 -5.14
N LYS A 164 8.48 -8.58 -4.60
CA LYS A 164 7.08 -8.90 -4.91
C LYS A 164 6.09 -8.05 -4.11
N VAL A 165 6.57 -7.18 -3.22
CA VAL A 165 5.75 -6.20 -2.52
C VAL A 165 5.42 -5.05 -3.48
N VAL A 166 4.14 -4.88 -3.78
CA VAL A 166 3.60 -3.83 -4.65
C VAL A 166 2.76 -2.87 -3.84
N PHE A 167 3.18 -1.60 -3.78
CA PHE A 167 2.34 -0.52 -3.29
C PHE A 167 1.35 -0.13 -4.39
N LEU A 168 0.06 -0.06 -4.06
CA LEU A 168 -1.03 0.12 -5.00
C LEU A 168 -1.93 1.26 -4.57
N ASP A 169 -2.26 2.13 -5.52
CA ASP A 169 -3.22 3.22 -5.40
C ASP A 169 -3.87 3.51 -6.76
N ILE A 170 -5.18 3.77 -6.81
CA ILE A 170 -5.90 4.08 -8.05
C ILE A 170 -6.58 5.44 -8.01
N GLU A 171 -6.71 6.04 -9.18
CA GLU A 171 -7.54 7.21 -9.41
C GLU A 171 -8.70 6.92 -10.34
N THR A 172 -9.87 7.43 -9.97
CA THR A 172 -11.14 7.16 -10.67
C THR A 172 -11.88 8.45 -10.99
N LEU A 173 -12.80 8.40 -11.95
CA LEU A 173 -13.72 9.52 -12.24
C LEU A 173 -14.92 9.60 -11.28
N GLY A 174 -14.76 9.06 -10.08
CA GLY A 174 -15.76 9.07 -9.01
C GLY A 174 -16.05 7.68 -8.47
N LEU A 175 -16.99 7.64 -7.53
CA LEU A 175 -17.38 6.40 -6.86
C LEU A 175 -18.25 5.53 -7.75
N PHE A 176 -18.02 4.22 -7.67
CA PHE A 176 -18.81 3.13 -8.27
C PHE A 176 -18.97 3.18 -9.80
N ASN A 177 -18.51 2.13 -10.48
CA ASN A 177 -18.71 1.91 -11.91
C ASN A 177 -18.30 3.12 -12.80
N ARG A 178 -17.32 3.90 -12.34
CA ARG A 178 -16.65 4.93 -13.14
C ARG A 178 -15.33 4.37 -13.67
N PRO A 179 -14.81 4.90 -14.79
CA PRO A 179 -13.51 4.48 -15.28
C PRO A 179 -12.40 4.73 -14.26
N ILE A 180 -11.50 3.77 -14.12
CA ILE A 180 -10.17 3.97 -13.56
C ILE A 180 -9.34 4.72 -14.60
N ILE A 181 -8.79 5.88 -14.23
CA ILE A 181 -7.98 6.71 -15.12
C ILE A 181 -6.49 6.58 -14.87
N LEU A 182 -6.10 6.10 -13.68
CA LEU A 182 -4.72 5.87 -13.33
C LEU A 182 -4.63 4.72 -12.33
N VAL A 183 -3.73 3.78 -12.61
CA VAL A 183 -3.27 2.78 -11.66
C VAL A 183 -1.81 3.05 -11.34
N GLY A 184 -1.55 3.43 -10.09
CA GLY A 184 -0.23 3.63 -9.55
C GLY A 184 0.31 2.35 -8.92
N ILE A 185 1.51 1.95 -9.32
CA ILE A 185 2.26 0.84 -8.72
C ILE A 185 3.61 1.37 -8.25
N ALA A 186 4.02 1.02 -7.04
CA ALA A 186 5.42 1.15 -6.64
C ALA A 186 6.02 -0.19 -6.20
N LYS A 187 7.25 -0.47 -6.62
CA LYS A 187 8.07 -1.60 -6.19
C LYS A 187 9.37 -1.07 -5.58
N THR A 188 9.84 -1.69 -4.51
CA THR A 188 11.10 -1.31 -3.86
C THR A 188 12.15 -2.41 -4.05
N ASN A 189 13.32 -2.00 -4.54
CA ASN A 189 14.56 -2.77 -4.41
C ASN A 189 15.44 -2.14 -3.31
N GLU A 190 16.66 -2.66 -3.10
CA GLU A 190 17.52 -2.26 -1.97
C GLU A 190 17.80 -0.75 -1.87
N GLN A 191 17.80 -0.03 -3.00
CA GLN A 191 18.24 1.37 -3.08
C GLN A 191 17.21 2.31 -3.70
N LEU A 192 16.27 1.78 -4.47
CA LEU A 192 15.33 2.54 -5.28
C LEU A 192 13.89 2.13 -5.00
N LEU A 193 13.02 3.15 -4.96
CA LEU A 193 11.59 2.97 -5.17
C LEU A 193 11.29 3.30 -6.64
N SER A 194 10.87 2.29 -7.39
CA SER A 194 10.38 2.46 -8.76
C SER A 194 8.86 2.63 -8.71
N ILE A 195 8.38 3.73 -9.28
CA ILE A 195 6.97 4.08 -9.39
C ILE A 195 6.60 4.01 -10.86
N ARG A 196 5.56 3.25 -11.18
CA ARG A 196 5.00 3.04 -12.51
C ARG A 196 3.53 3.45 -12.45
N GLN A 197 3.17 4.48 -13.20
CA GLN A 197 1.84 5.06 -13.24
C GLN A 197 1.24 4.81 -14.62
N ILE A 198 0.22 3.97 -14.69
CA ILE A 198 -0.43 3.55 -15.95
C ILE A 198 -1.71 4.37 -16.10
N VAL A 199 -1.78 5.19 -17.14
CA VAL A 199 -2.71 6.32 -17.27
C VAL A 199 -3.54 6.20 -18.53
N ALA A 200 -4.84 6.45 -18.39
CA ALA A 200 -5.79 6.62 -19.48
C ALA A 200 -5.83 8.10 -19.89
N ARG A 201 -5.33 8.43 -21.08
CA ARG A 201 -5.41 9.78 -21.71
C ARG A 201 -6.82 10.08 -22.24
N ASP A 202 -7.60 9.04 -22.45
CA ASP A 202 -9.02 9.07 -22.72
C ASP A 202 -9.69 7.92 -21.97
N VAL A 203 -10.95 8.07 -21.56
CA VAL A 203 -11.67 7.03 -20.81
C VAL A 203 -11.79 5.71 -21.56
N MET A 204 -11.70 5.74 -22.89
CA MET A 204 -11.69 4.55 -23.73
C MET A 204 -10.43 3.70 -23.58
N GLU A 205 -9.36 4.23 -22.98
CA GLU A 205 -8.08 3.53 -22.75
C GLU A 205 -8.09 2.67 -21.47
N GLU A 206 -9.14 2.70 -20.64
CA GLU A 206 -9.17 2.00 -19.35
C GLU A 206 -8.87 0.49 -19.48
N ALA A 207 -9.41 -0.18 -20.50
CA ALA A 207 -9.14 -1.60 -20.73
C ALA A 207 -7.64 -1.87 -20.97
N ALA A 208 -6.96 -0.97 -21.72
CA ALA A 208 -5.53 -1.04 -21.92
C ALA A 208 -4.75 -0.77 -20.63
N VAL A 209 -5.18 0.20 -19.81
CA VAL A 209 -4.61 0.47 -18.48
C VAL A 209 -4.69 -0.77 -17.57
N LEU A 210 -5.86 -1.40 -17.51
CA LEU A 210 -6.09 -2.58 -16.67
C LEU A 210 -5.31 -3.80 -17.14
N SER A 211 -5.18 -4.01 -18.45
CA SER A 211 -4.34 -5.06 -19.03
C SER A 211 -2.86 -4.84 -18.67
N GLU A 212 -2.35 -3.62 -18.83
CA GLU A 212 -0.96 -3.30 -18.48
C GLU A 212 -0.71 -3.38 -16.97
N PHE A 213 -1.71 -3.06 -16.14
CA PHE A 213 -1.67 -3.32 -14.71
C PHE A 213 -1.47 -4.80 -14.42
N LEU A 214 -2.27 -5.70 -15.02
CA LEU A 214 -2.12 -7.14 -14.84
C LEU A 214 -0.74 -7.65 -15.24
N ARG A 215 -0.20 -7.16 -16.37
CA ARG A 215 1.14 -7.51 -16.86
C ARG A 215 2.28 -7.04 -15.93
N SER A 216 2.01 -6.03 -15.09
CA SER A 216 2.97 -5.53 -14.11
C SER A 216 3.04 -6.37 -12.82
N LEU A 217 2.13 -7.34 -12.67
CA LEU A 217 2.02 -8.19 -11.49
C LEU A 217 2.68 -9.55 -11.70
N ASP A 218 3.35 -10.03 -10.66
CA ASP A 218 3.92 -11.36 -10.57
C ASP A 218 2.88 -12.32 -9.96
N GLU A 219 3.02 -13.64 -10.17
CA GLU A 219 2.09 -14.62 -9.58
C GLU A 219 2.00 -14.49 -8.05
N ASN A 220 3.11 -14.16 -7.39
CA ASN A 220 3.24 -14.06 -5.94
C ASN A 220 3.26 -12.62 -5.41
N THR A 221 2.73 -11.65 -6.16
CA THR A 221 2.63 -10.26 -5.70
C THR A 221 1.82 -10.16 -4.41
N LEU A 222 2.39 -9.47 -3.42
CA LEU A 222 1.72 -9.01 -2.21
C LEU A 222 1.39 -7.53 -2.36
N PHE A 223 0.13 -7.16 -2.17
CA PHE A 223 -0.28 -5.76 -2.21
C PHE A 223 -0.11 -5.08 -0.86
N VAL A 224 0.32 -3.82 -0.93
CA VAL A 224 0.26 -2.86 0.16
C VAL A 224 -0.51 -1.65 -0.32
N SER A 225 -1.58 -1.28 0.39
CA SER A 225 -2.41 -0.13 0.04
C SER A 225 -2.85 0.63 1.29
N PHE A 226 -3.57 1.73 1.11
CA PHE A 226 -4.23 2.44 2.20
C PHE A 226 -5.74 2.44 1.96
N ASN A 227 -6.47 1.66 2.75
CA ASN A 227 -7.89 1.35 2.55
C ASN A 227 -8.23 0.58 1.26
N GLY A 228 -7.23 0.18 0.46
CA GLY A 228 -7.44 -0.45 -0.84
C GLY A 228 -7.93 -1.88 -0.79
N ARG A 229 -7.89 -2.55 0.38
CA ARG A 229 -8.54 -3.86 0.51
C ARG A 229 -10.08 -3.73 0.50
N ARG A 230 -10.61 -2.57 0.89
CA ARG A 230 -12.06 -2.29 0.84
C ARG A 230 -12.46 -1.42 -0.35
N PHE A 231 -11.51 -0.76 -1.00
CA PHE A 231 -11.76 0.14 -2.11
C PHE A 231 -11.06 -0.30 -3.40
N ASP A 232 -9.74 -0.05 -3.53
CA ASP A 232 -8.97 -0.24 -4.77
C ASP A 232 -9.08 -1.64 -5.37
N GLU A 233 -8.78 -2.69 -4.59
CA GLU A 233 -8.78 -4.07 -5.10
C GLU A 233 -10.18 -4.53 -5.51
N PRO A 234 -11.26 -4.33 -4.71
CA PRO A 234 -12.62 -4.57 -5.17
C PRO A 234 -12.99 -3.79 -6.44
N TYR A 235 -12.61 -2.51 -6.53
CA TYR A 235 -12.92 -1.66 -7.68
C TYR A 235 -12.22 -2.16 -8.95
N ILE A 236 -10.91 -2.47 -8.86
CA ILE A 236 -10.14 -3.06 -9.95
C ILE A 236 -10.78 -4.38 -10.39
N LYS A 237 -11.17 -5.26 -9.46
CA LYS A 237 -11.84 -6.52 -9.81
C LYS A 237 -13.15 -6.31 -10.57
N GLU A 238 -13.97 -5.34 -10.15
CA GLU A 238 -15.21 -5.00 -10.84
C GLU A 238 -14.94 -4.52 -12.27
N ARG A 239 -13.97 -3.62 -12.45
CA ARG A 239 -13.62 -3.09 -13.78
C ARG A 239 -12.96 -4.15 -14.67
N LEU A 240 -12.12 -5.03 -14.13
CA LEU A 240 -11.56 -6.16 -14.85
C LEU A 240 -12.66 -7.11 -15.33
N ALA A 241 -13.61 -7.44 -14.47
CA ALA A 241 -14.76 -8.28 -14.83
C ALA A 241 -15.61 -7.65 -15.93
N TYR A 242 -15.81 -6.32 -15.90
CA TYR A 242 -16.52 -5.58 -16.95
C TYR A 242 -15.88 -5.75 -18.34
N TYR A 243 -14.54 -5.79 -18.43
CA TYR A 243 -13.81 -6.02 -19.68
C TYR A 243 -13.49 -7.49 -19.98
N GLY A 244 -13.94 -8.44 -19.15
CA GLY A 244 -13.64 -9.86 -19.32
C GLY A 244 -12.18 -10.24 -19.04
N LEU A 245 -11.45 -9.41 -18.29
CA LEU A 245 -10.06 -9.64 -17.92
C LEU A 245 -9.96 -10.52 -16.66
N PRO A 246 -9.14 -11.59 -16.66
CA PRO A 246 -9.02 -12.47 -15.50
C PRO A 246 -8.18 -11.81 -14.39
N PHE A 247 -8.63 -11.93 -13.14
CA PHE A 247 -7.86 -11.52 -11.96
C PHE A 247 -7.55 -12.74 -11.11
N VAL A 248 -6.26 -12.97 -10.81
CA VAL A 248 -5.84 -14.07 -9.92
C VAL A 248 -6.53 -13.93 -8.58
N GLN A 249 -7.20 -14.99 -8.15
CA GLN A 249 -7.99 -14.98 -6.93
C GLN A 249 -7.06 -14.96 -5.69
N GLN A 250 -7.30 -14.00 -4.79
CA GLN A 250 -6.72 -13.90 -3.44
C GLN A 250 -5.20 -13.72 -3.36
N ARG A 251 -4.72 -12.51 -3.71
CA ARG A 251 -3.35 -12.09 -3.39
C ARG A 251 -3.22 -11.72 -1.91
N PRO A 252 -2.08 -12.00 -1.25
CA PRO A 252 -1.75 -11.41 0.03
C PRO A 252 -1.90 -9.89 -0.03
N HIS A 253 -2.55 -9.29 0.96
CA HIS A 253 -2.83 -7.86 0.97
C HIS A 253 -2.70 -7.30 2.39
N ILE A 254 -1.74 -6.40 2.58
CA ILE A 254 -1.57 -5.57 3.77
C ILE A 254 -2.22 -4.21 3.52
N ASP A 255 -3.22 -3.87 4.33
CA ASP A 255 -3.88 -2.57 4.25
C ASP A 255 -3.42 -1.71 5.45
N LEU A 256 -2.63 -0.67 5.13
CA LEU A 256 -1.95 0.14 6.12
C LEU A 256 -2.91 0.94 7.00
N LEU A 257 -4.12 1.28 6.52
CA LEU A 257 -5.11 1.98 7.33
C LEU A 257 -5.46 1.16 8.58
N TYR A 258 -5.69 -0.14 8.41
CA TYR A 258 -6.05 -1.01 9.53
C TYR A 258 -4.86 -1.34 10.42
N CYS A 259 -3.66 -1.39 9.85
CA CYS A 259 -2.41 -1.55 10.60
C CYS A 259 -2.19 -0.36 11.53
N VAL A 260 -2.28 0.85 10.98
CA VAL A 260 -2.09 2.11 11.70
C VAL A 260 -3.16 2.30 12.78
N LYS A 261 -4.42 1.91 12.53
CA LYS A 261 -5.50 1.97 13.53
C LYS A 261 -5.26 1.11 14.78
N ARG A 262 -4.34 0.14 14.73
CA ARG A 262 -3.96 -0.66 15.91
C ARG A 262 -2.94 0.06 16.80
N LEU A 263 -2.26 1.06 16.27
CA LEU A 263 -1.32 1.86 17.06
C LEU A 263 -2.10 2.73 18.05
N LYS A 264 -1.63 2.74 19.30
CA LYS A 264 -2.28 3.52 20.36
C LYS A 264 -2.09 5.01 20.09
N GLY A 265 -3.19 5.75 20.10
CA GLY A 265 -3.17 7.22 20.05
C GLY A 265 -3.15 7.80 18.64
N ILE A 266 -3.36 7.00 17.59
CA ILE A 266 -3.65 7.54 16.26
C ILE A 266 -5.11 7.29 15.93
N GLU A 267 -5.83 8.40 15.79
CA GLU A 267 -7.25 8.42 15.39
C GLU A 267 -7.44 8.94 13.96
N ARG A 268 -6.36 9.43 13.34
CA ARG A 268 -6.37 9.95 11.97
C ARG A 268 -6.53 8.83 10.96
N THR A 269 -7.44 9.03 10.02
CA THR A 269 -7.83 8.04 9.01
C THR A 269 -7.42 8.41 7.59
N ARG A 270 -7.06 9.68 7.32
CA ARG A 270 -6.56 10.12 6.01
C ARG A 270 -5.05 9.95 5.90
N LEU A 271 -4.58 9.56 4.73
CA LEU A 271 -3.16 9.37 4.45
C LEU A 271 -2.37 10.67 4.70
N VAL A 272 -2.86 11.81 4.20
CA VAL A 272 -2.25 13.15 4.42
C VAL A 272 -2.09 13.48 5.91
N SER A 273 -3.06 13.10 6.73
CA SER A 273 -2.99 13.34 8.18
C SER A 273 -1.94 12.44 8.85
N LEU A 274 -1.76 11.21 8.35
CA LEU A 274 -0.74 10.27 8.84
C LEU A 274 0.66 10.62 8.36
N GLU A 275 0.81 11.15 7.15
CA GLU A 275 2.07 11.71 6.67
C GLU A 275 2.64 12.74 7.63
N LYS A 276 1.80 13.71 8.04
CA LYS A 276 2.22 14.73 8.99
C LYS A 276 2.54 14.14 10.36
N ALA A 277 1.69 13.22 10.83
CA ALA A 277 1.79 12.67 12.18
C ALA A 277 2.92 11.67 12.38
N LEU A 278 3.21 10.86 11.36
CA LEU A 278 4.15 9.73 11.44
C LEU A 278 5.42 9.94 10.62
N LEU A 279 5.34 10.69 9.52
CA LEU A 279 6.47 10.93 8.60
C LEU A 279 7.00 12.36 8.66
N GLY A 280 6.31 13.27 9.37
CA GLY A 280 6.65 14.70 9.39
C GLY A 280 6.44 15.41 8.05
N ILE A 281 5.76 14.77 7.10
CA ILE A 281 5.54 15.29 5.74
C ILE A 281 4.36 16.26 5.76
N THR A 282 4.54 17.44 5.16
CA THR A 282 3.46 18.41 4.93
C THR A 282 3.39 18.71 3.43
N ARG A 283 2.29 18.34 2.79
CA ARG A 283 2.03 18.65 1.37
C ARG A 283 1.83 20.15 1.20
N ARG A 284 2.55 20.78 0.26
CA ARG A 284 2.41 22.22 -0.04
C ARG A 284 1.25 22.52 -0.97
N VAL A 285 1.04 21.64 -1.94
CA VAL A 285 0.00 21.70 -2.97
C VAL A 285 -0.41 20.25 -3.19
N ASP A 286 -1.70 19.97 -3.16
CA ASP A 286 -2.23 18.62 -3.35
C ASP A 286 -3.54 18.69 -4.12
N VAL A 287 -3.86 17.62 -4.86
CA VAL A 287 -5.17 17.43 -5.47
C VAL A 287 -5.95 16.51 -4.52
N PRO A 288 -6.96 17.00 -3.79
CA PRO A 288 -7.81 16.10 -3.02
C PRO A 288 -8.42 15.05 -3.94
N SER A 289 -8.41 13.77 -3.56
CA SER A 289 -8.88 12.67 -4.43
C SER A 289 -10.31 12.89 -4.94
N ALA A 290 -11.19 13.56 -4.17
CA ALA A 290 -12.56 13.86 -4.65
C ALA A 290 -12.62 14.94 -5.76
N LEU A 291 -11.54 15.67 -6.02
CA LEU A 291 -11.41 16.65 -7.11
C LEU A 291 -10.65 16.12 -8.32
N VAL A 292 -10.12 14.90 -8.26
CA VAL A 292 -9.49 14.22 -9.41
C VAL A 292 -10.40 14.19 -10.64
N PRO A 293 -11.72 13.90 -10.56
CA PRO A 293 -12.59 13.94 -11.73
C PRO A 293 -12.66 15.32 -12.40
N GLU A 294 -12.58 16.39 -11.61
CA GLU A 294 -12.62 17.75 -12.15
C GLU A 294 -11.32 18.11 -12.88
N PHE A 295 -10.17 17.76 -12.30
CA PHE A 295 -8.87 17.96 -12.94
C PHE A 295 -8.77 17.16 -14.23
N TYR A 296 -9.21 15.91 -14.23
CA TYR A 296 -9.23 15.08 -15.43
C TYR A 296 -10.17 15.64 -16.50
N LYS A 297 -11.36 16.09 -16.12
CA LYS A 297 -12.29 16.75 -17.05
C LYS A 297 -11.66 17.99 -17.69
N ALA A 298 -11.01 18.84 -16.90
CA ALA A 298 -10.31 20.01 -17.43
C ALA A 298 -9.20 19.63 -18.42
N TYR A 299 -8.47 18.54 -18.16
CA TYR A 299 -7.52 17.97 -19.13
C TYR A 299 -8.20 17.52 -20.42
N ILE A 300 -9.31 16.78 -20.36
CA ILE A 300 -10.02 16.31 -21.55
C ILE A 300 -10.56 17.47 -22.40
N GLU A 301 -11.13 18.50 -21.76
CA GLU A 301 -11.75 19.65 -22.45
C GLU A 301 -10.71 20.56 -23.09
N THR A 302 -9.57 20.79 -22.43
CA THR A 302 -8.56 21.75 -22.89
C THR A 302 -7.39 21.10 -23.63
N ARG A 303 -7.19 19.78 -23.43
CA ARG A 303 -5.99 19.01 -23.78
C ARG A 303 -4.69 19.60 -23.21
N ASN A 304 -4.78 20.51 -22.25
CA ASN A 304 -3.64 20.99 -21.47
C ASN A 304 -3.21 19.87 -20.50
N PRO A 305 -1.98 19.33 -20.57
CA PRO A 305 -1.55 18.22 -19.73
C PRO A 305 -1.40 18.58 -18.24
N ALA A 306 -1.36 19.86 -17.87
CA ALA A 306 -1.07 20.31 -16.51
C ALA A 306 -2.00 19.73 -15.41
N PRO A 307 -3.34 19.68 -15.59
CA PRO A 307 -4.23 19.05 -14.60
C PRO A 307 -3.98 17.54 -14.45
N LEU A 308 -3.65 16.83 -15.54
CA LEU A 308 -3.32 15.40 -15.49
C LEU A 308 -1.98 15.15 -14.80
N VAL A 309 -0.98 16.01 -15.03
CA VAL A 309 0.29 15.99 -14.28
C VAL A 309 0.05 16.18 -12.79
N ALA A 310 -0.87 17.05 -12.38
CA ALA A 310 -1.19 17.22 -10.97
C ALA A 310 -1.81 15.97 -10.34
N ILE A 311 -2.64 15.22 -11.08
CA ILE A 311 -3.17 13.91 -10.65
C ILE A 311 -2.02 12.91 -10.49
N LEU A 312 -1.08 12.88 -11.44
CA LEU A 312 0.09 11.99 -11.35
C LEU A 312 0.98 12.32 -10.15
N GLU A 313 1.21 13.59 -9.86
CA GLU A 313 1.99 14.02 -8.69
C GLU A 313 1.31 13.62 -7.37
N HIS A 314 -0.03 13.73 -7.30
CA HIS A 314 -0.82 13.27 -6.15
C HIS A 314 -0.65 11.76 -5.91
N ASN A 315 -0.98 10.92 -6.90
CA ASN A 315 -0.85 9.47 -6.81
C ASN A 315 0.60 9.02 -6.54
N LYS A 316 1.60 9.69 -7.13
CA LYS A 316 3.02 9.43 -6.85
C LYS A 316 3.37 9.69 -5.38
N GLN A 317 2.86 10.79 -4.82
CA GLN A 317 3.05 11.13 -3.41
C GLN A 317 2.36 10.11 -2.49
N ASP A 318 1.16 9.64 -2.85
CA ASP A 318 0.45 8.59 -2.11
C ASP A 318 1.26 7.29 -2.08
N LEU A 319 1.75 6.82 -3.22
CA LEU A 319 2.62 5.64 -3.31
C LEU A 319 3.92 5.77 -2.50
N LEU A 320 4.55 6.95 -2.52
CA LEU A 320 5.73 7.24 -1.69
C LEU A 320 5.41 7.10 -0.20
N SER A 321 4.27 7.65 0.21
CA SER A 321 3.81 7.59 1.60
C SER A 321 3.42 6.19 2.04
N LEU A 322 2.83 5.38 1.16
CA LEU A 322 2.62 3.95 1.41
C LEU A 322 3.94 3.23 1.70
N ALA A 323 4.96 3.45 0.87
CA ALA A 323 6.27 2.82 1.04
C ALA A 323 6.95 3.22 2.36
N LEU A 324 6.88 4.50 2.73
CA LEU A 324 7.44 5.04 3.97
C LEU A 324 6.69 4.55 5.22
N LEU A 325 5.36 4.51 5.18
CA LEU A 325 4.53 3.99 6.28
C LEU A 325 4.77 2.49 6.48
N TYR A 326 4.76 1.72 5.39
CA TYR A 326 5.06 0.30 5.41
C TYR A 326 6.42 0.01 6.04
N ARG A 327 7.46 0.73 5.60
CA ARG A 327 8.80 0.67 6.20
C ARG A 327 8.73 0.86 7.71
N THR A 328 8.11 1.95 8.15
CA THR A 328 8.02 2.34 9.57
C THR A 328 7.36 1.23 10.40
N LEU A 329 6.27 0.66 9.90
CA LEU A 329 5.50 -0.38 10.58
C LEU A 329 6.16 -1.76 10.53
N SER A 330 6.96 -2.04 9.50
CA SER A 330 7.67 -3.33 9.38
C SER A 330 8.90 -3.42 10.30
N LEU A 331 9.48 -2.27 10.67
CA LEU A 331 10.68 -2.19 11.50
C LEU A 331 10.40 -2.01 12.99
N SER A 332 9.23 -1.47 13.38
CA SER A 332 8.74 -1.52 14.76
C SER A 332 8.49 -2.97 15.16
#